data_AF-A0A2P8K6X4-F1
#
_entry.id   AF-A0A2P8K6X4-F1
#
_cell.length_a   1.000
_cell.length_b   1.000
_cell.length_c   1.000
_cell.angle_alpha   90.00
_cell.angle_beta   90.00
_cell.angle_gamma   90.00
#
_symmetry.space_group_name_H-M   'P 1'
#
loop_
_entity.id
_entity.type
_entity.pdbx_description
1 polymer ?
#
loop_
_entity_poly.entity_id
_entity_poly.type
_entity_poly.pdbx_seq_one_letter_code
_entity_poly.pdbx_strand_id
1 'polypeptide(L)'
;MKPFLRWCFVATALTLAGCSSTAWRKDAVLAVPLQPTLQQEVILARMEQILASRALSDDERAQLLYERGVLYDSLGLRALARNDFSQALAIRPDMPEVFNYLGIYLTQAGNFDAAYEAFDSVLELDPTYN
;
A
#
# COMPACT_ATOMS: atom_id res chain seq x y z
N MET A 1 36.70 21.52 45.69
CA MET A 1 36.22 22.06 44.39
C MET A 1 35.46 21.06 43.49
N LYS A 2 35.26 19.78 43.87
CA LYS A 2 34.53 18.79 43.04
C LYS A 2 33.00 18.65 43.26
N PRO A 3 32.38 19.07 44.38
CA PRO A 3 30.93 18.87 44.57
C PRO A 3 30.07 19.96 43.89
N PHE A 4 30.58 21.19 43.76
CA PHE A 4 29.85 22.31 43.15
C PHE A 4 29.62 22.12 41.65
N LEU A 5 30.63 21.58 40.94
CA LEU A 5 30.54 21.27 39.51
C LEU A 5 29.53 20.15 39.21
N ARG A 6 29.39 19.17 40.10
CA ARG A 6 28.39 18.11 39.99
C ARG A 6 26.95 18.65 40.11
N TRP A 7 26.74 19.63 40.99
CA TRP A 7 25.42 20.26 41.15
C TRP A 7 25.06 21.16 39.95
N CYS A 8 26.04 21.82 39.33
CA CYS A 8 25.81 22.53 38.07
C CYS A 8 25.36 21.58 36.95
N PHE A 9 26.00 20.42 36.77
CA PHE A 9 25.58 19.45 35.75
C PHE A 9 24.16 18.91 35.96
N VAL A 10 23.77 18.65 37.22
CA VAL A 10 22.41 18.20 37.56
C VAL A 10 21.38 19.31 37.30
N ALA A 11 21.71 20.56 37.64
CA ALA A 11 20.84 21.70 37.37
C ALA A 11 20.64 21.94 35.86
N THR A 12 21.71 21.84 35.06
CA THR A 12 21.63 21.96 33.60
C THR A 12 20.81 20.83 32.96
N ALA A 13 20.91 19.61 33.49
CA ALA A 13 20.10 18.48 33.04
C ALA A 13 18.60 18.67 33.36
N LEU A 14 18.26 19.24 34.52
CA LEU A 14 16.87 19.54 34.88
C LEU A 14 16.27 20.66 34.01
N THR A 15 17.06 21.63 33.54
CA THR A 15 16.56 22.67 32.62
C THR A 15 16.36 22.18 31.18
N LEU A 16 17.03 21.09 30.79
CA LEU A 16 16.86 20.45 29.47
C LEU A 16 15.73 19.42 29.45
N ALA A 17 15.16 19.05 30.61
CA ALA A 17 13.90 18.33 30.70
C ALA A 17 12.75 19.30 30.36
N GLY A 18 12.66 19.68 29.09
CA GLY A 18 11.55 20.46 28.56
C GLY A 18 10.24 19.76 28.91
N CYS A 19 9.30 20.49 29.50
CA CYS A 19 7.95 20.02 29.70
C CYS A 19 7.30 19.74 28.33
N SER A 20 7.27 18.48 27.88
CA SER A 20 6.35 18.08 26.83
C SER A 20 4.95 18.05 27.45
N SER A 21 4.28 19.19 27.54
CA SER A 21 2.87 19.20 27.88
C SER A 21 2.13 18.46 26.76
N THR A 22 1.59 17.28 27.04
CA THR A 22 0.75 16.50 26.11
C THR A 22 -0.58 17.19 25.79
N ALA A 23 -0.76 18.45 26.20
CA ALA A 23 -1.96 19.25 26.03
C ALA A 23 -2.25 19.63 24.57
N TRP A 24 -1.26 19.59 23.67
CA TRP A 24 -1.42 20.01 22.26
C TRP A 24 -2.19 19.03 21.37
N ARG A 25 -2.54 17.84 21.85
CA ARG A 25 -3.13 16.76 21.03
C ARG A 25 -4.61 16.47 21.27
N LYS A 26 -5.30 17.25 22.11
CA LYS A 26 -6.69 16.96 22.47
C LYS A 26 -7.66 17.01 21.28
N ASP A 27 -7.34 17.79 20.25
CA ASP A 27 -8.21 18.02 19.09
C ASP A 27 -7.57 17.58 17.77
N ALA A 28 -6.52 16.74 17.81
CA ALA A 28 -5.90 16.23 16.60
C ALA A 28 -6.81 15.16 15.96
N VAL A 29 -7.62 15.57 14.98
CA VAL A 29 -8.32 14.64 14.08
C VAL A 29 -7.26 13.98 13.21
N LEU A 30 -6.72 12.87 13.68
CA LEU A 30 -5.86 12.02 12.86
C LEU A 30 -6.75 11.29 11.87
N ALA A 31 -6.43 11.38 10.58
CA ALA A 31 -7.03 10.52 9.58
C ALA A 31 -6.72 9.07 9.96
N VAL A 32 -7.72 8.34 10.46
CA VAL A 32 -7.60 6.91 10.71
C VAL A 32 -7.70 6.22 9.34
N PRO A 33 -6.72 5.38 8.96
CA PRO A 33 -6.82 4.64 7.71
C PRO A 33 -8.08 3.77 7.75
N LEU A 34 -8.81 3.75 6.64
CA LEU A 34 -9.98 2.89 6.46
C LEU A 34 -9.60 1.46 6.85
N GLN A 35 -10.24 0.96 7.91
CA GLN A 35 -10.05 -0.42 8.34
C GLN A 35 -10.85 -1.32 7.39
N PRO A 36 -10.30 -2.48 6.97
CA PRO A 36 -11.10 -3.48 6.30
C PRO A 36 -12.30 -3.86 7.16
N THR A 37 -13.45 -4.00 6.53
CA THR A 37 -14.61 -4.61 7.18
C THR A 37 -14.33 -6.08 7.45
N LEU A 38 -14.99 -6.68 8.45
CA LEU A 38 -14.87 -8.12 8.74
C LEU A 38 -15.11 -8.97 7.48
N GLN A 39 -16.06 -8.57 6.64
CA GLN A 39 -16.33 -9.25 5.37
C GLN A 39 -15.11 -9.21 4.43
N GLN A 40 -14.43 -8.06 4.30
CA GLN A 40 -13.24 -7.92 3.48
C GLN A 40 -12.06 -8.73 4.04
N GLU A 41 -11.88 -8.78 5.37
CA GLU A 41 -10.86 -9.61 6.00
C GLU A 41 -11.07 -11.10 5.70
N VAL A 42 -12.32 -11.58 5.82
CA VAL A 42 -12.67 -12.96 5.50
C VAL A 42 -12.44 -13.27 4.01
N ILE A 43 -12.77 -12.33 3.12
CA ILE A 43 -12.52 -12.49 1.68
C ILE A 43 -11.02 -12.58 1.40
N LEU A 44 -10.20 -11.69 1.97
CA LEU A 44 -8.74 -11.71 1.80
C LEU A 44 -8.14 -13.02 2.31
N ALA A 45 -8.55 -13.47 3.50
CA ALA A 45 -8.09 -14.74 4.07
C ALA A 45 -8.46 -15.93 3.19
N ARG A 46 -9.67 -15.93 2.61
CA ARG A 46 -10.12 -16.96 1.67
C ARG A 46 -9.29 -16.94 0.38
N MET A 47 -9.07 -15.76 -0.20
CA MET A 47 -8.26 -15.62 -1.42
C MET A 47 -6.83 -16.15 -1.21
N GLU A 48 -6.21 -15.83 -0.07
CA GLU A 48 -4.91 -16.38 0.33
C GLU A 48 -4.92 -17.91 0.40
N GLN A 49 -5.93 -18.50 1.05
CA GLN A 49 -6.05 -19.95 1.14
C GLN A 49 -6.21 -20.62 -0.23
N ILE A 50 -6.99 -20.01 -1.13
CA ILE A 50 -7.21 -20.52 -2.49
C ILE A 50 -5.91 -20.42 -3.30
N LEU A 51 -5.18 -19.30 -3.21
CA LEU A 51 -3.89 -19.10 -3.88
C LEU A 51 -2.81 -20.07 -3.37
N ALA A 52 -2.82 -20.41 -2.08
CA ALA A 52 -1.92 -21.43 -1.51
C ALA A 52 -2.27 -22.86 -1.96
N SER A 53 -3.48 -23.09 -2.48
CA SER A 53 -3.89 -24.39 -2.98
C SER A 53 -3.30 -24.67 -4.37
N ARG A 54 -3.12 -25.96 -4.69
CA ARG A 54 -2.64 -26.43 -6.01
C ARG A 54 -3.75 -26.62 -7.04
N ALA A 55 -4.99 -26.21 -6.74
CA ALA A 55 -6.15 -26.55 -7.56
C ALA A 55 -6.40 -25.60 -8.74
N LEU A 56 -5.73 -24.45 -8.79
CA LEU A 56 -5.94 -23.43 -9.82
C LEU A 56 -5.10 -23.69 -11.06
N SER A 57 -5.68 -23.46 -12.24
CA SER A 57 -4.93 -23.20 -13.46
C SER A 57 -4.15 -21.89 -13.35
N ASP A 58 -3.18 -21.70 -14.25
CA ASP A 58 -2.38 -20.47 -14.29
C ASP A 58 -3.26 -19.24 -14.57
N ASP A 59 -4.23 -19.35 -15.48
CA ASP A 59 -5.16 -18.27 -15.80
C ASP A 59 -6.04 -17.90 -14.60
N GLU A 60 -6.59 -18.90 -13.89
CA GLU A 60 -7.39 -18.68 -12.67
C GLU A 60 -6.55 -18.05 -11.56
N ARG A 61 -5.29 -18.48 -11.43
CA ARG A 61 -4.35 -17.90 -10.46
C ARG A 61 -4.04 -16.44 -10.78
N ALA A 62 -3.76 -16.11 -12.03
CA ALA A 62 -3.52 -14.74 -12.47
C ALA A 62 -4.75 -13.85 -12.22
N GLN A 63 -5.94 -14.35 -12.57
CA GLN A 63 -7.19 -13.64 -12.34
C GLN A 63 -7.45 -13.40 -10.84
N LEU A 64 -7.24 -14.42 -9.99
CA LEU A 64 -7.46 -14.28 -8.56
C LEU A 64 -6.46 -13.31 -7.91
N LEU A 65 -5.20 -13.29 -8.38
CA LEU A 65 -4.21 -12.30 -7.96
C LEU A 65 -4.64 -10.88 -8.35
N TYR A 66 -5.12 -10.68 -9.59
CA TYR A 66 -5.68 -9.41 -10.02
C TYR A 66 -6.83 -8.96 -9.11
N GLU A 67 -7.83 -9.82 -8.87
CA GLU A 67 -8.99 -9.50 -8.02
C GLU A 67 -8.60 -9.16 -6.59
N ARG A 68 -7.62 -9.88 -6.01
CA ARG A 68 -7.09 -9.55 -4.68
C ARG A 68 -6.34 -8.23 -4.68
N GLY A 69 -5.59 -7.94 -5.76
CA GLY A 69 -4.93 -6.66 -5.98
C GLY A 69 -5.92 -5.49 -6.00
N VAL A 70 -7.05 -5.64 -6.69
CA VAL A 70 -8.15 -4.67 -6.70
C VAL A 70 -8.72 -4.44 -5.30
N LEU A 71 -8.91 -5.52 -4.53
CA LEU A 71 -9.37 -5.41 -3.14
C LEU A 71 -8.35 -4.66 -2.27
N TYR A 72 -7.05 -4.95 -2.41
CA TYR A 72 -6.00 -4.20 -1.72
C TYR A 72 -5.96 -2.72 -2.12
N ASP A 73 -6.16 -2.40 -3.40
CA ASP A 73 -6.25 -1.02 -3.88
C ASP A 73 -7.39 -0.26 -3.21
N SER A 74 -8.57 -0.88 -3.14
CA SER A 74 -9.76 -0.29 -2.50
C SER A 74 -9.56 0.00 -1.00
N LEU A 75 -8.64 -0.70 -0.35
CA LEU A 75 -8.24 -0.51 1.05
C LEU A 75 -7.06 0.47 1.21
N GLY A 76 -6.56 1.04 0.12
CA GLY A 76 -5.39 1.92 0.12
C GLY A 76 -4.05 1.19 0.29
N LEU A 77 -4.04 -0.14 0.27
CA LEU A 77 -2.87 -0.99 0.45
C LEU A 77 -2.10 -1.16 -0.86
N ARG A 78 -1.72 -0.04 -1.48
CA ARG A 78 -1.13 0.02 -2.83
C ARG A 78 0.09 -0.86 -3.04
N ALA A 79 0.93 -1.04 -2.01
CA ALA A 79 2.12 -1.88 -2.11
C ALA A 79 1.75 -3.37 -2.31
N LEU A 80 0.73 -3.85 -1.60
CA LEU A 80 0.22 -5.21 -1.74
C LEU A 80 -0.49 -5.37 -3.09
N ALA A 81 -1.30 -4.39 -3.49
CA ALA A 81 -1.95 -4.38 -4.80
C ALA A 81 -0.93 -4.50 -5.95
N ARG A 82 0.13 -3.66 -5.94
CA ARG A 82 1.21 -3.73 -6.93
C ARG A 82 1.92 -5.08 -6.96
N ASN A 83 2.13 -5.68 -5.81
CA ASN A 83 2.76 -6.99 -5.72
C ASN A 83 1.90 -8.08 -6.35
N ASP A 84 0.59 -8.06 -6.12
CA ASP A 84 -0.35 -9.00 -6.73
C ASP A 84 -0.50 -8.78 -8.23
N PHE A 85 -0.60 -7.53 -8.67
CA PHE A 85 -0.59 -7.15 -10.09
C PHE A 85 0.68 -7.62 -10.81
N SER A 86 1.85 -7.48 -10.18
CA SER A 86 3.11 -7.95 -10.75
C SER A 86 3.16 -9.46 -10.89
N GLN A 87 2.64 -10.20 -9.90
CA GLN A 87 2.54 -11.66 -9.98
C GLN A 87 1.52 -12.10 -11.02
N ALA A 88 0.38 -11.41 -11.14
CA ALA A 88 -0.62 -11.69 -12.17
C ALA A 88 -0.01 -11.54 -13.57
N LEU A 89 0.69 -10.43 -13.84
CA LEU A 89 1.37 -10.19 -15.12
C LEU A 89 2.52 -11.18 -15.40
N ALA A 90 3.19 -11.69 -14.36
CA ALA A 90 4.22 -12.71 -14.51
C ALA A 90 3.65 -14.06 -14.99
N ILE A 91 2.37 -14.34 -14.70
CA ILE A 91 1.67 -15.56 -15.11
C ILE A 91 0.97 -15.33 -16.45
N ARG A 92 0.22 -14.23 -16.55
CA ARG A 92 -0.55 -13.83 -17.73
C ARG A 92 -0.19 -12.39 -18.11
N PRO A 93 0.67 -12.17 -19.12
CA PRO A 93 1.19 -10.84 -19.45
C PRO A 93 0.19 -9.96 -20.21
N ASP A 94 -0.88 -10.53 -20.76
CA ASP A 94 -1.92 -9.87 -21.57
C ASP A 94 -3.14 -9.48 -20.73
N MET A 95 -2.92 -8.72 -19.66
CA MET A 95 -3.99 -8.23 -18.76
C MET A 95 -4.15 -6.70 -18.85
N PRO A 96 -4.97 -6.18 -19.78
CA PRO A 96 -5.17 -4.74 -19.95
C PRO A 96 -5.65 -4.06 -18.65
N GLU A 97 -6.46 -4.74 -17.85
CA GLU A 97 -6.96 -4.21 -16.58
C GLU A 97 -5.82 -3.92 -15.59
N VAL A 98 -4.79 -4.77 -15.56
CA VAL A 98 -3.65 -4.59 -14.67
C VAL A 98 -2.80 -3.41 -15.11
N PHE A 99 -2.56 -3.26 -16.41
CA PHE A 99 -1.84 -2.11 -16.96
C PHE A 99 -2.55 -0.79 -16.65
N ASN A 100 -3.89 -0.76 -16.70
CA ASN A 100 -4.67 0.40 -16.29
C ASN A 100 -4.41 0.80 -14.82
N TYR A 101 -4.41 -0.15 -13.88
CA TYR A 101 -4.06 0.11 -12.48
C TYR A 101 -2.63 0.62 -12.32
N LEU A 102 -1.67 0.02 -13.04
CA LEU A 102 -0.27 0.45 -12.98
C LEU A 102 -0.09 1.87 -13.54
N GLY A 103 -0.76 2.22 -14.65
CA GLY A 103 -0.76 3.57 -15.21
C GLY A 103 -1.30 4.61 -14.22
N ILE A 104 -2.38 4.29 -13.51
CA ILE A 104 -2.91 5.13 -12.42
C ILE A 104 -1.87 5.34 -11.31
N TYR A 105 -1.22 4.26 -10.86
CA TYR A 105 -0.20 4.35 -9.81
C TYR A 105 1.04 5.14 -10.25
N LEU A 106 1.48 4.98 -11.49
CA LEU A 106 2.60 5.70 -12.06
C LEU A 106 2.28 7.20 -12.19
N THR A 107 1.06 7.53 -12.60
CA THR A 107 0.54 8.91 -12.63
C THR A 107 0.56 9.53 -11.24
N GLN A 108 0.05 8.81 -10.23
CA GLN A 108 0.07 9.27 -8.83
C GLN A 108 1.49 9.46 -8.29
N ALA A 109 2.46 8.68 -8.78
CA ALA A 109 3.88 8.81 -8.45
C ALA A 109 4.61 9.90 -9.25
N GLY A 110 3.94 10.56 -10.21
CA GLY A 110 4.54 11.57 -11.10
C GLY A 110 5.45 11.00 -12.18
N ASN A 111 5.44 9.68 -12.39
CA ASN A 111 6.20 9.03 -13.47
C ASN A 111 5.34 8.96 -14.74
N PHE A 112 5.17 10.10 -15.40
CA PHE A 112 4.23 10.24 -16.52
C PHE A 112 4.65 9.47 -17.76
N ASP A 113 5.95 9.36 -18.06
CA ASP A 113 6.43 8.60 -19.21
C ASP A 113 6.07 7.11 -19.06
N ALA A 114 6.37 6.52 -17.91
CA ALA A 114 6.01 5.12 -17.66
C ALA A 114 4.48 4.92 -17.56
N ALA A 115 3.73 5.93 -17.07
CA ALA A 115 2.28 5.87 -17.06
C ALA A 115 1.71 5.86 -18.47
N TYR A 116 2.26 6.66 -19.38
CA TYR A 116 1.88 6.68 -20.79
C TYR A 116 2.07 5.29 -21.43
N GLU A 117 3.26 4.70 -21.29
CA GLU A 117 3.54 3.34 -21.80
C GLU A 117 2.58 2.29 -21.23
N ALA A 118 2.25 2.38 -19.93
CA ALA A 118 1.30 1.47 -19.30
C ALA A 118 -0.10 1.63 -19.89
N PHE A 119 -0.59 2.86 -20.09
CA PHE A 119 -1.90 3.08 -20.71
C PHE A 119 -1.93 2.73 -22.19
N ASP A 120 -0.83 2.94 -22.92
CA ASP A 120 -0.71 2.53 -24.32
C ASP A 120 -0.83 1.01 -24.45
N SER A 121 -0.16 0.26 -23.56
CA SER A 121 -0.28 -1.20 -23.47
C SER A 121 -1.73 -1.68 -23.28
N VAL A 122 -2.57 -0.92 -22.57
CA VAL A 122 -4.01 -1.24 -22.42
C VAL A 122 -4.69 -1.26 -23.78
N LEU A 123 -4.48 -0.21 -24.59
CA LEU A 123 -5.12 -0.05 -25.89
C LEU A 123 -4.53 -0.96 -26.96
N GLU A 124 -3.25 -1.34 -26.84
CA GLU A 124 -2.65 -2.37 -27.69
C GLU A 124 -3.27 -3.75 -27.45
N LEU A 125 -3.54 -4.10 -26.19
CA LEU A 125 -4.13 -5.39 -25.80
C LEU A 125 -5.64 -5.43 -26.04
N ASP A 126 -6.35 -4.35 -25.73
CA ASP A 126 -7.79 -4.19 -25.98
C ASP A 126 -8.09 -2.79 -26.55
N PRO A 127 -8.18 -2.67 -27.89
CA PRO A 127 -8.51 -1.40 -28.56
C PRO A 127 -9.91 -0.86 -28.23
N THR A 128 -10.77 -1.65 -27.58
CA THR A 128 -12.14 -1.27 -27.20
C THR A 128 -12.32 -1.01 -25.71
N TYR A 129 -11.22 -1.02 -24.95
CA TYR A 129 -11.21 -0.80 -23.51
C TYR A 129 -11.76 0.59 -23.15
N ASN A 130 -12.74 0.65 -22.23
CA ASN A 130 -13.47 1.87 -21.84
C ASN A 130 -13.66 1.98 -20.33
#